data_AF-A0A1V5GGL1-F1
#
_entry.id   AF-A0A1V5GGL1-F1
#
_cell.length_a   1.000
_cell.length_b   1.000
_cell.length_c   1.000
_cell.angle_alpha   90.00
_cell.angle_beta   90.00
_cell.angle_gamma   90.00
#
_symmetry.space_group_name_H-M   'P 1'
#
loop_
_entity.id
_entity.type
_entity.pdbx_description
1 polymer ?
#
loop_
_entity_poly.entity_id
_entity_poly.type
_entity_poly.pdbx_seq_one_letter_code
_entity_poly.pdbx_strand_id
1 'polypeptide(L)'
;MTISTVREKLYYYIRVADDKKLRAIYTMLEQDIVQELEWWEDKEFTRELDKRVKDWSSGKQKGYKLSEVKDSISQLQSKRLKK
;
A
#
# COMPACT_ATOMS: atom_id res chain seq x y z
N MET A 1 7.94 -4.84 32.63
CA MET A 1 6.78 -5.03 31.74
C MET A 1 7.30 -5.20 30.32
N THR A 2 6.92 -6.26 29.61
CA THR A 2 7.38 -6.49 28.24
C THR A 2 6.51 -5.72 27.24
N ILE A 3 7.03 -5.46 26.05
CA ILE A 3 6.26 -4.84 24.96
C ILE A 3 5.04 -5.69 24.57
N SER A 4 5.14 -7.03 24.67
CA SER A 4 4.00 -7.93 24.45
C SER A 4 2.87 -7.65 25.43
N THR A 5 3.16 -7.51 26.73
CA THR A 5 2.16 -7.17 27.75
C THR A 5 1.57 -5.78 27.54
N VAL A 6 2.35 -4.80 27.05
CA VAL A 6 1.83 -3.47 26.71
C VAL A 6 0.83 -3.57 25.56
N ARG A 7 1.17 -4.31 24.51
CA ARG A 7 0.31 -4.50 23.33
C ARG A 7 -1.03 -5.16 23.68
N GLU A 8 -1.00 -6.21 24.49
CA GLU A 8 -2.23 -6.89 24.96
C GLU A 8 -3.14 -5.95 25.75
N LYS A 9 -2.55 -5.14 26.64
CA LYS A 9 -3.31 -4.16 27.43
C LYS A 9 -3.94 -3.08 26.56
N LEU A 10 -3.22 -2.59 25.54
CA LEU A 10 -3.76 -1.61 24.58
C LEU A 10 -4.92 -2.20 23.77
N TYR A 11 -4.80 -3.45 23.28
CA TYR A 11 -5.91 -4.11 22.58
C TYR A 11 -7.14 -4.27 23.46
N TYR A 12 -6.96 -4.68 24.72
CA TYR A 12 -8.08 -4.79 25.65
C TYR A 12 -8.73 -3.42 25.88
N TYR A 13 -7.93 -2.39 26.11
CA TYR A 13 -8.41 -1.03 26.36
C TYR A 13 -9.22 -0.49 25.17
N ILE A 14 -8.74 -0.65 23.93
CA ILE A 14 -9.45 -0.19 22.72
C ILE A 14 -10.84 -0.84 22.61
N ARG A 15 -11.00 -2.10 23.04
CA ARG A 15 -12.28 -2.81 22.97
C ARG A 15 -13.34 -2.31 23.95
N VAL A 16 -12.92 -1.77 25.09
CA VAL A 16 -13.82 -1.40 26.20
C VAL A 16 -13.91 0.10 26.44
N ALA A 17 -13.03 0.89 25.83
CA ALA A 17 -13.02 2.34 25.96
C ALA A 17 -14.26 2.97 25.31
N ASP A 18 -14.74 4.05 25.92
CA ASP A 18 -15.82 4.86 25.35
C ASP A 18 -15.36 5.65 24.11
N ASP A 19 -16.33 6.01 23.27
CA ASP A 19 -16.11 6.75 22.03
C ASP A 19 -15.31 8.05 22.21
N LYS A 20 -15.46 8.74 23.35
CA LYS A 20 -14.77 10.00 23.61
C LYS A 20 -13.27 9.75 23.78
N LYS A 21 -12.89 8.73 24.55
CA LYS A 21 -11.49 8.32 24.74
C LYS A 21 -10.90 7.76 23.45
N LEU A 22 -11.66 6.97 22.69
CA LEU A 22 -11.21 6.45 21.39
C LEU A 22 -10.93 7.58 20.40
N ARG A 23 -11.82 8.58 20.29
CA ARG A 23 -11.58 9.75 19.43
C ARG A 23 -10.33 10.52 19.83
N ALA A 24 -10.13 10.75 21.13
CA ALA A 24 -8.94 11.44 21.61
C ALA A 24 -7.65 10.68 21.26
N ILE A 25 -7.63 9.36 21.45
CA ILE A 25 -6.48 8.50 21.09
C ILE A 25 -6.25 8.49 19.58
N TYR A 26 -7.31 8.37 18.79
CA TYR A 26 -7.23 8.40 17.34
C TYR A 26 -6.65 9.74 16.86
N THR A 27 -7.18 10.88 17.30
CA THR A 27 -6.65 12.20 16.94
C THR A 27 -5.17 12.38 17.33
N MET A 28 -4.73 11.81 18.45
CA MET A 28 -3.32 11.89 18.86
C MET A 28 -2.39 11.04 18.00
N LEU A 29 -2.90 9.95 17.42
CA LEU A 29 -2.10 8.97 16.67
C LEU A 29 -2.45 8.96 15.17
N GLU A 30 -3.34 9.82 14.71
CA GLU A 30 -3.89 9.81 13.36
C GLU A 30 -2.79 9.83 12.31
N GLN A 31 -1.80 10.71 12.46
CA GLN A 31 -0.67 10.81 11.52
C GLN A 31 0.25 9.57 11.53
N ASP A 32 0.33 8.85 12.65
CA ASP A 32 1.12 7.62 12.77
C ASP A 32 0.35 6.38 12.30
N ILE A 33 -0.98 6.40 12.45
CA ILE A 33 -1.89 5.35 11.98
C ILE A 33 -2.05 5.43 10.46
N VAL A 34 -2.14 6.64 9.90
CA VAL A 34 -2.32 6.93 8.46
C VAL A 34 -0.98 6.93 7.71
N GLN A 35 0.04 6.19 8.20
CA GLN A 35 1.30 6.01 7.46
C GLN A 35 1.13 5.23 6.15
N GLU A 36 -0.01 4.61 5.90
CA GLU A 36 -0.35 4.13 4.56
C GLU A 36 -0.74 5.33 3.71
N LEU A 37 0.06 5.62 2.67
CA LEU A 37 -0.32 6.54 1.60
C LEU A 37 -1.72 6.12 1.13
N GLU A 38 -2.77 6.88 1.47
CA GLU A 38 -4.17 6.57 1.12
C GLU A 38 -4.38 6.83 -0.37
N TRP A 39 -3.64 6.13 -1.21
CA TRP A 39 -3.62 6.27 -2.66
C TRP A 39 -5.00 6.06 -3.28
N TRP A 40 -5.91 5.37 -2.58
CA TRP A 40 -7.30 5.18 -2.98
C TRP A 40 -8.17 6.43 -2.82
N GLU A 41 -7.76 7.39 -1.99
CA GLU A 41 -8.42 8.69 -1.87
C GLU A 41 -8.02 9.65 -3.00
N ASP A 42 -6.83 9.47 -3.57
CA ASP A 42 -6.38 10.22 -4.74
C ASP A 42 -7.22 9.84 -5.98
N LYS A 43 -8.13 10.76 -6.34
CA LYS A 43 -9.04 10.61 -7.50
C LYS A 43 -8.32 10.65 -8.84
N GLU A 44 -7.16 11.30 -8.94
CA GLU A 44 -6.38 11.31 -10.16
C GLU A 44 -5.66 9.97 -10.33
N PHE A 45 -5.04 9.48 -9.28
CA PHE A 45 -4.36 8.18 -9.26
C PHE A 45 -5.32 7.03 -9.55
N THR A 46 -6.47 6.98 -8.86
CA THR A 46 -7.49 5.94 -9.09
C THR A 46 -8.05 5.96 -10.51
N ARG A 47 -8.28 7.15 -11.09
CA ARG A 47 -8.72 7.30 -12.48
C ARG A 47 -7.69 6.78 -13.48
N GLU A 48 -6.41 6.97 -13.19
CA GLU A 48 -5.31 6.46 -14.00
C GLU A 48 -5.27 4.93 -14.00
N LEU A 49 -5.44 4.31 -12.82
CA LEU A 49 -5.54 2.86 -12.68
C LEU A 49 -6.75 2.29 -13.44
N ASP A 50 -7.92 2.91 -13.32
CA ASP A 50 -9.12 2.50 -14.06
C ASP A 50 -8.90 2.55 -15.58
N LYS A 51 -8.20 3.59 -16.05
CA LYS A 51 -7.84 3.71 -17.47
C LYS A 51 -6.90 2.58 -17.91
N ARG A 52 -5.87 2.26 -17.11
CA ARG A 52 -4.95 1.14 -17.42
C ARG A 52 -5.68 -0.19 -17.52
N VAL A 53 -6.61 -0.45 -16.59
CA VAL A 53 -7.41 -1.69 -16.62
C VAL A 53 -8.29 -1.75 -17.87
N LYS A 54 -8.92 -0.63 -18.26
CA LYS A 54 -9.72 -0.55 -19.50
C LYS A 54 -8.88 -0.73 -20.75
N ASP A 55 -7.72 -0.06 -20.84
CA ASP A 55 -6.81 -0.16 -21.99
C ASP A 55 -6.24 -1.58 -22.11
N TRP A 56 -5.95 -2.26 -20.99
CA TRP A 56 -5.54 -3.67 -21.00
C TRP A 56 -6.67 -4.62 -21.41
N SER A 57 -7.86 -4.46 -20.82
CA SER A 57 -9.01 -5.34 -21.09
C SER A 57 -9.56 -5.20 -22.52
N SER A 58 -9.41 -4.02 -23.12
CA SER A 58 -9.75 -3.77 -24.52
C SER A 58 -8.69 -4.24 -25.52
N GLY A 59 -7.54 -4.73 -25.03
CA GLY A 59 -6.41 -5.16 -25.88
C GLY A 59 -5.61 -4.01 -26.49
N LYS A 60 -5.94 -2.76 -26.15
CA LYS A 60 -5.20 -1.56 -26.57
C LYS A 60 -3.79 -1.51 -25.99
N GLN A 61 -3.61 -2.09 -24.81
CA GLN A 61 -2.30 -2.24 -24.18
C GLN A 61 -1.84 -3.70 -24.19
N LYS A 62 -0.66 -3.96 -24.74
CA LYS A 62 -0.07 -5.30 -24.79
C LYS A 62 0.34 -5.75 -23.39
N GLY A 63 -0.23 -6.87 -22.93
CA GLY A 63 0.27 -7.60 -21.77
C GLY A 63 1.52 -8.42 -22.12
N TYR A 64 2.39 -8.62 -21.14
CA TYR A 64 3.58 -9.46 -21.27
C TYR A 64 3.52 -10.60 -20.26
N LYS A 65 4.04 -11.77 -20.64
CA LYS A 65 4.23 -12.87 -19.71
C LYS A 65 5.37 -12.53 -18.76
N LEU A 66 5.29 -13.06 -17.54
CA LEU A 66 6.31 -12.83 -16.52
C LEU A 66 7.72 -13.27 -16.98
N SER A 67 7.81 -14.34 -17.78
CA SER A 67 9.08 -14.79 -18.37
C SER A 67 9.70 -13.76 -19.32
N GLU A 68 8.88 -13.15 -20.19
CA GLU A 68 9.35 -12.12 -21.13
C GLU A 68 9.88 -10.89 -20.39
N VAL A 69 9.20 -10.50 -19.31
CA VAL A 69 9.64 -9.39 -18.45
C VAL A 69 10.95 -9.74 -17.75
N LYS A 70 11.09 -10.96 -17.22
CA LYS A 70 12.32 -11.43 -16.56
C LYS A 70 13.52 -11.44 -17.51
N ASP A 71 13.31 -11.91 -18.73
CA ASP A 71 14.34 -11.94 -19.76
C ASP A 71 14.79 -10.52 -20.14
N SER A 72 13.83 -9.60 -20.31
CA SER A 72 14.11 -8.19 -20.56
C SER A 72 14.93 -7.54 -19.43
N ILE A 73 14.56 -7.77 -18.17
CA ILE A 73 15.31 -7.27 -17.00
C ILE A 73 16.75 -7.80 -17.01
N SER A 74 16.94 -9.09 -17.27
CA SER A 74 18.26 -9.73 -17.30
C SER A 74 19.14 -9.14 -18.41
N GLN A 75 18.57 -8.88 -19.59
CA GLN A 75 19.26 -8.22 -20.69
C GLN A 75 19.67 -6.78 -20.32
N LEU A 76 18.78 -6.01 -19.68
CA LEU A 76 19.09 -4.65 -19.24
C LEU A 76 20.21 -4.62 -18.20
N GLN A 77 20.20 -5.53 -17.23
CA GLN A 77 21.25 -5.64 -16.22
C GLN A 77 22.60 -5.97 -16.84
N SER A 78 22.67 -6.95 -17.75
CA SER A 78 23.92 -7.32 -18.41
C SER A 78 24.50 -6.18 -19.27
N LYS A 79 23.66 -5.37 -19.92
CA LYS A 79 24.10 -4.18 -20.66
C LYS A 79 24.65 -3.11 -19.73
N ARG A 80 24.06 -2.93 -18.54
CA ARG A 80 24.52 -1.94 -17.55
C ARG A 80 25.85 -2.32 -16.90
N LEU A 81 26.11 -3.62 -16.73
CA LEU A 81 27.34 -4.15 -16.13
C LEU A 81 28.52 -4.22 -17.11
N LYS A 82 28.26 -4.17 -18.42
CA LYS A 82 29.28 -4.13 -19.48
C LYS A 82 29.80 -2.72 -19.77
N LYS A 83 29.30 -1.70 -19.06
CA LYS A 83 29.61 -0.28 -19.24
C LYS A 83 30.38 0.21 -18.02
#